data_AF-A0A117MN47-F1
#
_entry.id   AF-A0A117MN47-F1
#
_cell.length_a   1.000
_cell.length_b   1.000
_cell.length_c   1.000
_cell.angle_alpha   90.00
_cell.angle_beta   90.00
_cell.angle_gamma   90.00
#
_symmetry.space_group_name_H-M   'P 1'
#
loop_
_entity.id
_entity.type
_entity.pdbx_description
1 polymer ?
#
loop_
_entity_poly.entity_id
_entity_poly.type
_entity_poly.pdbx_seq_one_letter_code
_entity_poly.pdbx_strand_id
1 'polypeptide(L)'
;MTYVFAPSPPGAPAFGAPGAPVLDLVGRSSVLDDADRAAVTAVAALPGAIALWRSWQLDGPTRVYVLATTGKPPAFPAHCYTPGDDLSPYVRAARRSSALLWTAADAPPLRLAQVFDADGGFAPDHERLDGPGRDHVLAYLTAGAAVLGTTDRGTDVVDPERGAVVPLDLRTDGRWIWPDMVTYYLREHGLAPEPDLLADIRAAAAPPAVDPVGEHRALAALFQSGALSPAGSA
;
A
#
# COMPACT_ATOMS: atom_id res chain seq x y z
N MET A 1 -24.67 -10.20 7.66
CA MET A 1 -24.85 -10.10 6.20
C MET A 1 -23.49 -9.83 5.61
N THR A 2 -22.99 -10.68 4.72
CA THR A 2 -21.67 -10.52 4.10
C THR A 2 -21.84 -9.71 2.83
N TYR A 3 -21.27 -8.50 2.79
CA TYR A 3 -21.27 -7.67 1.59
C TYR A 3 -20.12 -8.09 0.68
N VAL A 4 -20.40 -8.32 -0.61
CA VAL A 4 -19.39 -8.69 -1.60
C VAL A 4 -19.18 -7.52 -2.55
N PHE A 5 -17.91 -7.14 -2.70
CA PHE A 5 -17.50 -5.97 -3.45
C PHE A 5 -16.37 -6.30 -4.43
N ALA A 6 -16.28 -5.53 -5.51
CA ALA A 6 -15.19 -5.60 -6.48
C ALA A 6 -14.70 -4.18 -6.89
N PRO A 7 -13.42 -4.02 -7.26
CA PRO A 7 -12.88 -2.71 -7.65
C PRO A 7 -13.27 -2.30 -9.08
N SER A 8 -13.79 -3.23 -9.87
CA SER A 8 -14.16 -3.06 -11.27
C SER A 8 -15.63 -3.44 -11.51
N PRO A 9 -16.27 -2.86 -12.53
CA PRO A 9 -17.63 -3.25 -12.90
C PRO A 9 -17.68 -4.74 -13.28
N PRO A 10 -18.79 -5.44 -12.97
CA PRO A 10 -18.99 -6.81 -13.46
C PRO A 10 -18.89 -6.88 -14.99
N GLY A 11 -18.11 -7.84 -15.51
CA GLY A 11 -17.94 -8.06 -16.95
C GLY A 11 -17.03 -7.04 -17.66
N ALA A 12 -16.49 -6.04 -16.97
CA ALA A 12 -15.49 -5.16 -17.55
C ALA A 12 -14.11 -5.85 -17.64
N PRO A 13 -13.30 -5.57 -18.67
CA PRO A 13 -11.91 -6.01 -18.70
C PRO A 13 -11.19 -5.48 -17.45
N ALA A 14 -10.49 -6.37 -16.75
CA ALA A 14 -9.73 -5.98 -15.57
C ALA A 14 -8.58 -5.06 -15.97
N PHE A 15 -8.52 -3.88 -15.35
CA PHE A 15 -7.29 -3.10 -15.33
C PHE A 15 -6.37 -3.70 -14.28
N GLY A 16 -5.13 -4.05 -14.63
CA GLY A 16 -4.20 -4.75 -13.74
C GLY A 16 -4.41 -6.26 -13.71
N ALA A 17 -3.93 -6.95 -12.67
CA ALA A 17 -4.03 -8.39 -12.55
C ALA A 17 -5.50 -8.85 -12.43
N PRO A 18 -5.94 -9.88 -13.19
CA PRO A 18 -7.30 -10.39 -13.10
C PRO A 18 -7.66 -10.80 -11.67
N GLY A 19 -8.74 -10.25 -11.11
CA GLY A 19 -9.18 -10.56 -9.74
C GLY A 19 -8.44 -9.82 -8.63
N ALA A 20 -7.57 -8.86 -8.94
CA ALA A 20 -6.98 -7.98 -7.92
C ALA A 20 -8.10 -7.29 -7.11
N PRO A 21 -8.09 -7.36 -5.77
CA PRO A 21 -9.15 -6.79 -4.94
C PRO A 21 -9.08 -5.27 -4.86
N VAL A 22 -7.89 -4.68 -5.06
CA VAL A 22 -7.68 -3.24 -5.04
C VAL A 22 -6.97 -2.75 -6.29
N LEU A 23 -7.34 -1.57 -6.75
CA LEU A 23 -6.70 -0.87 -7.88
C LEU A 23 -6.28 0.55 -7.46
N ASP A 24 -5.19 1.04 -8.04
CA ASP A 24 -4.81 2.45 -7.99
C ASP A 24 -5.05 3.06 -9.37
N LEU A 25 -6.06 3.93 -9.50
CA LEU A 25 -6.39 4.61 -10.75
C LEU A 25 -6.08 6.11 -10.69
N VAL A 26 -5.35 6.57 -9.67
CA VAL A 26 -4.95 7.98 -9.55
C VAL A 26 -4.14 8.38 -10.78
N GLY A 27 -4.51 9.51 -11.38
CA GLY A 27 -3.88 10.01 -12.61
C GLY A 27 -4.24 9.24 -13.89
N ARG A 28 -5.06 8.18 -13.82
CA ARG A 28 -5.45 7.34 -14.96
C ARG A 28 -6.83 7.75 -15.50
N SER A 29 -7.00 9.00 -15.91
CA SER A 29 -8.31 9.55 -16.31
C SER A 29 -8.97 8.85 -17.51
N SER A 30 -8.17 8.20 -18.37
CA SER A 30 -8.64 7.47 -19.55
C SER A 30 -9.40 6.18 -19.24
N VAL A 31 -9.20 5.58 -18.04
CA VAL A 31 -9.92 4.36 -17.62
C VAL A 31 -11.18 4.66 -16.82
N LEU A 32 -11.41 5.93 -16.47
CA LEU A 32 -12.61 6.36 -15.76
C LEU A 32 -13.77 6.52 -16.74
N ASP A 33 -14.99 6.20 -16.31
CA ASP A 33 -16.19 6.57 -17.06
C ASP A 33 -16.63 8.02 -16.72
N ASP A 34 -17.71 8.50 -17.35
CA ASP A 34 -18.20 9.87 -17.15
C ASP A 34 -18.60 10.15 -15.70
N ALA A 35 -19.17 9.16 -15.02
CA ALA A 35 -19.62 9.33 -13.65
C ALA A 35 -18.44 9.36 -12.68
N ASP A 36 -17.42 8.53 -12.89
CA ASP A 36 -16.19 8.58 -12.12
C ASP A 36 -15.45 9.91 -12.32
N ARG A 37 -15.36 10.42 -13.56
CA ARG A 37 -14.78 11.74 -13.83
C ARG A 37 -15.54 12.85 -13.13
N ALA A 38 -16.88 12.81 -13.15
CA ALA A 38 -17.71 13.79 -12.47
C ALA A 38 -17.51 13.73 -10.95
N ALA A 39 -17.46 12.53 -10.36
CA ALA A 39 -17.21 12.34 -8.93
C ALA A 39 -15.82 12.86 -8.53
N VAL A 40 -14.77 12.54 -9.30
CA VAL A 40 -13.40 13.04 -9.08
C VAL A 40 -13.35 14.56 -9.15
N THR A 41 -13.97 15.16 -10.17
CA THR A 41 -14.03 16.62 -10.34
C THR A 41 -14.72 17.29 -9.15
N ALA A 42 -15.83 16.71 -8.69
CA ALA A 42 -16.57 17.22 -7.56
C ALA A 42 -15.73 17.16 -6.27
N VAL A 43 -15.10 16.03 -5.94
CA VAL A 43 -14.32 15.91 -4.70
C VAL A 43 -13.02 16.72 -4.72
N ALA A 44 -12.38 16.90 -5.89
CA ALA A 44 -11.18 17.72 -6.01
C ALA A 44 -11.44 19.20 -5.67
N ALA A 45 -12.68 19.66 -5.83
CA ALA A 45 -13.10 21.01 -5.46
C ALA A 45 -13.62 21.11 -4.01
N LEU A 46 -13.75 20.01 -3.27
CA LEU A 46 -14.30 20.01 -1.92
C LEU A 46 -13.21 20.28 -0.86
N PRO A 47 -13.35 21.35 -0.05
CA PRO A 47 -12.45 21.57 1.07
C PRO A 47 -12.50 20.41 2.07
N GLY A 48 -11.32 19.90 2.43
CA GLY A 48 -11.17 18.81 3.40
C GLY A 48 -11.34 17.40 2.81
N ALA A 49 -11.59 17.26 1.51
CA ALA A 49 -11.55 15.96 0.84
C ALA A 49 -10.12 15.41 0.82
N ILE A 50 -9.97 14.12 1.10
CA ILE A 50 -8.67 13.45 1.25
C ILE A 50 -8.47 12.44 0.13
N ALA A 51 -9.43 11.52 -0.05
CA ALA A 51 -9.35 10.50 -1.09
C ALA A 51 -10.71 9.90 -1.44
N LEU A 52 -10.87 9.53 -2.71
CA LEU A 52 -12.09 8.95 -3.26
C LEU A 52 -11.79 7.56 -3.83
N TRP A 53 -12.57 6.58 -3.38
CA TRP A 53 -12.56 5.21 -3.88
C TRP A 53 -13.90 4.87 -4.55
N ARG A 54 -13.84 3.97 -5.51
CA ARG A 54 -15.00 3.36 -6.17
C ARG A 54 -14.97 1.85 -5.98
N SER A 55 -16.11 1.30 -5.57
CA SER A 55 -16.35 -0.12 -5.43
C SER A 55 -17.67 -0.51 -6.09
N TRP A 56 -17.86 -1.78 -6.40
CA TRP A 56 -19.09 -2.33 -6.97
C TRP A 56 -19.65 -3.39 -6.04
N GLN A 57 -20.84 -3.16 -5.48
CA GLN A 57 -21.57 -4.18 -4.72
C GLN A 57 -22.12 -5.22 -5.69
N LEU A 58 -21.77 -6.50 -5.53
CA LEU A 58 -22.07 -7.54 -6.52
C LEU A 58 -23.48 -8.13 -6.42
N ASP A 59 -24.13 -8.04 -5.26
CA ASP A 59 -25.55 -8.39 -5.10
C ASP A 59 -26.40 -7.20 -5.55
N GLY A 60 -26.89 -7.28 -6.79
CA GLY A 60 -27.49 -6.15 -7.51
C GLY A 60 -26.44 -5.09 -7.86
N PRO A 61 -25.64 -5.29 -8.94
CA PRO A 61 -24.47 -4.46 -9.31
C PRO A 61 -24.69 -2.97 -9.13
N THR A 62 -24.21 -2.43 -8.01
CA THR A 62 -24.39 -1.01 -7.67
C THR A 62 -23.03 -0.38 -7.42
N ARG A 63 -22.79 0.76 -8.07
CA ARG A 63 -21.59 1.55 -7.83
C ARG A 63 -21.66 2.22 -6.46
N VAL A 64 -20.60 2.11 -5.70
CA VAL A 64 -20.44 2.66 -4.35
C VAL A 64 -19.20 3.55 -4.33
N TYR A 65 -19.39 4.81 -3.97
CA TYR A 65 -18.26 5.71 -3.68
C TYR A 65 -17.99 5.75 -2.18
N VAL A 66 -16.72 5.69 -1.82
CA VAL A 66 -16.25 5.88 -0.45
C VAL A 66 -15.32 7.10 -0.45
N LEU A 67 -15.58 8.05 0.44
CA LEU A 67 -14.82 9.30 0.54
C LEU A 67 -14.21 9.43 1.94
N ALA A 68 -12.89 9.54 2.01
CA ALA A 68 -12.23 10.06 3.20
C ALA A 68 -12.27 11.59 3.16
N THR A 69 -12.81 12.23 4.17
CA THR A 69 -12.93 13.69 4.24
C THR A 69 -13.01 14.17 5.69
N THR A 70 -12.43 15.34 5.96
CA THR A 70 -12.66 16.12 7.19
C THR A 70 -13.70 17.22 7.00
N GLY A 71 -14.17 17.40 5.75
CA GLY A 71 -15.11 18.42 5.34
C GLY A 71 -16.53 17.91 5.19
N LYS A 72 -17.33 18.66 4.43
CA LYS A 72 -18.73 18.32 4.16
C LYS A 72 -18.83 17.13 3.18
N PRO A 73 -19.91 16.33 3.28
CA PRO A 73 -20.17 15.30 2.27
C PRO A 73 -20.39 15.93 0.89
N PRO A 74 -20.11 15.19 -0.19
CA PRO A 74 -20.31 15.66 -1.55
C PRO A 74 -21.80 15.74 -1.90
N ALA A 75 -22.12 16.41 -3.00
CA ALA A 75 -23.50 16.51 -3.52
C ALA A 75 -24.01 15.22 -4.20
N PHE A 76 -23.16 14.20 -4.33
CA PHE A 76 -23.51 12.89 -4.87
C PHE A 76 -23.46 11.81 -3.78
N PRO A 77 -24.18 10.67 -3.94
CA PRO A 77 -24.16 9.61 -2.95
C PRO A 77 -22.75 9.04 -2.75
N ALA A 78 -22.20 9.20 -1.55
CA ALA A 78 -20.92 8.63 -1.13
C ALA A 78 -20.94 8.29 0.37
N HIS A 79 -20.34 7.17 0.74
CA HIS A 79 -20.08 6.87 2.14
C HIS A 79 -18.86 7.66 2.61
N CYS A 80 -19.09 8.64 3.49
CA CYS A 80 -18.04 9.50 4.00
C CYS A 80 -17.54 9.00 5.36
N TYR A 81 -16.24 9.13 5.61
CA TYR A 81 -15.63 8.90 6.92
C TYR A 81 -14.44 9.84 7.12
N THR A 82 -14.07 10.09 8.37
CA THR A 82 -12.85 10.83 8.72
C THR A 82 -11.73 9.83 9.00
N PRO A 83 -10.50 10.04 8.50
CA PRO A 83 -9.37 9.18 8.88
C PRO A 83 -9.22 9.10 10.39
N GLY A 84 -9.09 7.88 10.92
CA GLY A 84 -9.08 7.60 12.35
C GLY A 84 -10.43 7.14 12.91
N ASP A 85 -11.54 7.34 12.19
CA ASP A 85 -12.84 6.80 12.57
C ASP A 85 -12.85 5.26 12.51
N ASP A 86 -13.59 4.63 13.41
CA ASP A 86 -13.89 3.21 13.28
C ASP A 86 -14.89 3.00 12.13
N LEU A 87 -14.41 2.38 11.05
CA LEU A 87 -15.23 2.16 9.87
C LEU A 87 -16.30 1.11 10.14
N SER A 88 -17.54 1.44 9.76
CA SER A 88 -18.61 0.45 9.71
C SER A 88 -18.19 -0.76 8.86
N PRO A 89 -18.67 -1.97 9.15
CA PRO A 89 -18.31 -3.16 8.39
C PRO A 89 -18.55 -3.02 6.88
N TYR A 90 -19.60 -2.30 6.49
CA TYR A 90 -19.93 -2.01 5.09
C TYR A 90 -18.86 -1.13 4.42
N VAL A 91 -18.52 0.02 5.01
CA VAL A 91 -17.53 0.95 4.43
C VAL A 91 -16.14 0.32 4.41
N ARG A 92 -15.80 -0.44 5.45
CA ARG A 92 -14.54 -1.20 5.52
C ARG A 92 -14.45 -2.23 4.39
N ALA A 93 -15.51 -2.99 4.14
CA ALA A 93 -15.56 -3.97 3.06
C ALA A 93 -15.50 -3.31 1.67
N ALA A 94 -16.27 -2.22 1.48
CA ALA A 94 -16.27 -1.46 0.22
C ALA A 94 -14.87 -0.91 -0.08
N ARG A 95 -14.18 -0.28 0.89
CA ARG A 95 -12.82 0.25 0.70
C ARG A 95 -11.79 -0.86 0.39
N ARG A 96 -11.85 -1.99 1.09
CA ARG A 96 -10.92 -3.12 0.89
C ARG A 96 -11.02 -3.77 -0.49
N SER A 97 -12.15 -3.59 -1.18
CA SER A 97 -12.38 -4.10 -2.53
C SER A 97 -12.74 -2.97 -3.49
N SER A 98 -11.82 -2.02 -3.69
CA SER A 98 -12.08 -0.78 -4.45
C SER A 98 -10.93 -0.33 -5.33
N ALA A 99 -11.27 0.52 -6.29
CA ALA A 99 -10.32 1.33 -7.03
C ALA A 99 -10.18 2.71 -6.38
N LEU A 100 -8.97 3.11 -6.03
CA LEU A 100 -8.66 4.49 -5.64
C LEU A 100 -8.71 5.35 -6.92
N LEU A 101 -9.60 6.33 -6.97
CA LEU A 101 -9.79 7.19 -8.14
C LEU A 101 -9.03 8.51 -8.03
N TRP A 102 -8.92 9.03 -6.82
CA TRP A 102 -8.35 10.35 -6.55
C TRP A 102 -7.85 10.47 -5.11
N THR A 103 -6.82 11.28 -4.90
CA THR A 103 -6.31 11.70 -3.59
C THR A 103 -5.88 13.17 -3.67
N ALA A 104 -6.01 13.90 -2.56
CA ALA A 104 -5.60 15.30 -2.44
C ALA A 104 -4.08 15.46 -2.36
N ALA A 105 -3.41 14.50 -1.72
CA ALA A 105 -1.95 14.49 -1.63
C ALA A 105 -1.33 14.04 -2.95
N ASP A 106 -0.13 14.52 -3.24
CA ASP A 106 0.66 14.01 -4.36
C ASP A 106 0.85 12.50 -4.22
N ALA A 107 0.68 11.81 -5.34
CA ALA A 107 0.70 10.35 -5.41
C ALA A 107 1.88 9.88 -6.27
N PRO A 108 3.15 10.11 -5.85
CA PRO A 108 4.29 9.65 -6.63
C PRO A 108 4.29 8.13 -6.74
N PRO A 109 4.94 7.55 -7.78
CA PRO A 109 5.09 6.11 -7.90
C PRO A 109 5.77 5.53 -6.66
N LEU A 110 5.24 4.39 -6.21
CA LEU A 110 5.84 3.62 -5.11
C LEU A 110 7.14 2.96 -5.57
N ARG A 111 8.11 2.88 -4.66
CA ARG A 111 9.40 2.25 -4.88
C ARG A 111 9.50 0.96 -4.07
N LEU A 112 9.90 -0.13 -4.69
CA LEU A 112 10.17 -1.37 -3.99
C LEU A 112 11.65 -1.41 -3.60
N ALA A 113 11.91 -1.61 -2.31
CA ALA A 113 13.25 -1.68 -1.77
C ALA A 113 13.93 -2.97 -2.24
N GLN A 114 15.09 -2.84 -2.86
CA GLN A 114 16.04 -3.92 -3.11
C GLN A 114 16.67 -4.32 -1.79
N VAL A 115 16.62 -5.62 -1.49
CA VAL A 115 17.29 -6.17 -0.30
C VAL A 115 18.76 -6.47 -0.61
N PHE A 116 18.99 -7.08 -1.77
CA PHE A 116 20.28 -7.62 -2.17
C PHE A 116 20.87 -6.77 -3.28
N ASP A 117 22.15 -6.44 -3.16
CA ASP A 117 22.95 -5.72 -4.16
C ASP A 117 23.98 -6.62 -4.87
N ALA A 118 23.96 -7.93 -4.58
CA ALA A 118 24.68 -8.97 -5.27
C ALA A 118 23.78 -10.19 -5.58
N ASP A 119 24.29 -11.14 -6.36
CA ASP A 119 23.54 -12.34 -6.75
C ASP A 119 23.18 -13.20 -5.53
N GLY A 120 21.92 -13.09 -5.09
CA GLY A 120 21.39 -13.82 -3.93
C GLY A 120 21.93 -13.37 -2.56
N GLY A 121 22.54 -12.19 -2.45
CA GLY A 121 23.14 -11.74 -1.19
C GLY A 121 23.65 -10.30 -1.21
N PHE A 122 24.61 -10.02 -0.32
CA PHE A 122 25.17 -8.69 -0.13
C PHE A 122 26.58 -8.58 -0.71
N ALA A 123 26.92 -7.44 -1.30
CA ALA A 123 28.26 -7.13 -1.75
C ALA A 123 29.26 -7.13 -0.57
N PRO A 124 30.54 -7.50 -0.77
CA PRO A 124 31.53 -7.52 0.30
C PRO A 124 31.76 -6.16 0.98
N ASP A 125 31.57 -5.07 0.25
CA ASP A 125 31.72 -3.67 0.67
C ASP A 125 30.39 -3.00 1.06
N HIS A 126 29.31 -3.78 1.21
CA HIS A 126 28.01 -3.28 1.61
C HIS A 126 28.07 -2.48 2.93
N GLU A 127 27.43 -1.30 2.94
CA GLU A 127 27.46 -0.37 4.09
C GLU A 127 26.89 -1.06 5.34
N ARG A 128 27.58 -0.90 6.47
CA ARG A 128 27.10 -1.35 7.77
C ARG A 128 26.87 -0.17 8.69
N LEU A 129 25.73 -0.18 9.37
CA LEU A 129 25.32 0.81 10.35
C LEU A 129 25.49 0.25 11.76
N ASP A 130 25.92 1.12 12.67
CA ASP A 130 26.00 0.83 14.09
C ASP A 130 25.43 1.99 14.93
N GLY A 131 25.36 1.73 16.24
CA GLY A 131 24.99 2.72 17.25
C GLY A 131 23.68 3.48 16.97
N PRO A 132 23.63 4.78 17.31
CA PRO A 132 22.42 5.59 17.16
C PRO A 132 21.91 5.71 15.73
N GLY A 133 22.81 5.68 14.73
CA GLY A 133 22.43 5.74 13.32
C GLY A 133 21.63 4.51 12.90
N ARG A 134 22.08 3.32 13.30
CA ARG A 134 21.36 2.07 13.08
C ARG A 134 20.02 2.07 13.79
N ASP A 135 19.98 2.48 15.06
CA ASP A 135 18.78 2.42 15.88
C ASP A 135 17.67 3.36 15.35
N HIS A 136 18.04 4.53 14.83
CA HIS A 136 17.12 5.43 14.14
C HIS A 136 16.50 4.77 12.89
N VAL A 137 17.33 4.17 12.03
CA VAL A 137 16.85 3.50 10.81
C VAL A 137 15.97 2.30 11.14
N LEU A 138 16.34 1.50 12.16
CA LEU A 138 15.51 0.40 12.66
C LEU A 138 14.14 0.88 13.16
N ALA A 139 14.09 1.99 13.89
CA ALA A 139 12.85 2.56 14.38
C ALA A 139 11.94 2.99 13.21
N TYR A 140 12.51 3.61 12.17
CA TYR A 140 11.77 3.98 10.97
C TYR A 140 11.18 2.76 10.27
N LEU A 141 12.01 1.76 9.95
CA LEU A 141 11.57 0.56 9.22
C LEU A 141 10.50 -0.22 10.00
N THR A 142 10.63 -0.28 11.33
CA THR A 142 9.67 -0.94 12.22
C THR A 142 8.36 -0.17 12.39
N ALA A 143 8.34 1.14 12.09
CA ALA A 143 7.13 1.95 12.16
C ALA A 143 6.30 1.92 10.85
N GLY A 144 6.87 1.41 9.76
CA GLY A 144 6.13 1.22 8.50
C GLY A 144 4.88 0.34 8.69
N ALA A 145 3.81 0.70 8.00
CA ALA A 145 2.55 -0.03 8.06
C ALA A 145 2.68 -1.37 7.33
N ALA A 146 2.25 -2.46 8.00
CA ALA A 146 2.23 -3.79 7.40
C ALA A 146 1.14 -3.85 6.33
N VAL A 147 1.55 -4.04 5.08
CA VAL A 147 0.63 -4.19 3.93
C VAL A 147 0.38 -5.66 3.61
N LEU A 148 1.36 -6.51 3.88
CA LEU A 148 1.21 -7.96 3.73
C LEU A 148 1.82 -8.65 4.95
N GLY A 149 1.03 -9.49 5.60
CA GLY A 149 1.53 -10.41 6.62
C GLY A 149 1.62 -11.83 6.08
N THR A 150 2.70 -12.54 6.40
CA THR A 150 2.84 -13.97 6.11
C THR A 150 3.52 -14.69 7.27
N THR A 151 3.20 -15.97 7.45
CA THR A 151 3.90 -16.84 8.41
C THR A 151 5.18 -17.44 7.81
N ASP A 152 5.35 -17.35 6.48
CA ASP A 152 6.51 -17.89 5.78
C ASP A 152 7.78 -17.11 6.15
N ARG A 153 8.91 -17.84 6.18
CA ARG A 153 10.21 -17.28 6.49
C ARG A 153 11.25 -17.71 5.47
N GLY A 154 12.15 -16.78 5.14
CA GLY A 154 13.33 -17.03 4.33
C GLY A 154 14.51 -17.52 5.16
N THR A 155 15.46 -18.17 4.48
CA THR A 155 16.77 -18.50 5.06
C THR A 155 17.63 -17.24 5.17
N ASP A 156 18.36 -17.12 6.28
CA ASP A 156 19.38 -16.08 6.44
C ASP A 156 20.56 -16.36 5.49
N VAL A 157 20.79 -15.50 4.51
CA VAL A 157 21.86 -15.68 3.50
C VAL A 157 23.25 -15.38 4.05
N VAL A 158 23.33 -14.65 5.17
CA VAL A 158 24.58 -14.29 5.84
C VAL A 158 24.97 -15.36 6.87
N ASP A 159 23.99 -15.94 7.56
CA ASP A 159 24.17 -17.04 8.51
C ASP A 159 23.15 -18.18 8.26
N PRO A 160 23.39 -19.03 7.24
CA PRO A 160 22.45 -20.08 6.84
C PRO A 160 22.14 -21.12 7.91
N GLU A 161 23.04 -21.31 8.88
CA GLU A 161 22.89 -22.27 9.97
C GLU A 161 21.71 -21.92 10.91
N ARG A 162 21.22 -20.68 10.87
CA ARG A 162 20.01 -20.25 11.59
C ARG A 162 18.72 -20.82 10.99
N GLY A 163 18.77 -21.31 9.75
CA GLY A 163 17.61 -21.78 9.01
C GLY A 163 16.64 -20.66 8.61
N ALA A 164 15.36 -21.02 8.46
CA ALA A 164 14.32 -20.12 7.96
C ALA A 164 13.79 -19.17 9.05
N VAL A 165 14.54 -18.09 9.32
CA VAL A 165 14.24 -17.10 10.37
C VAL A 165 13.88 -15.71 9.84
N VAL A 166 14.14 -15.43 8.56
CA VAL A 166 13.98 -14.10 7.97
C VAL A 166 12.50 -13.82 7.67
N PRO A 167 11.87 -12.79 8.27
CA PRO A 167 10.47 -12.47 7.99
C PRO A 167 10.27 -12.00 6.55
N LEU A 168 9.14 -12.36 5.97
CA LEU A 168 8.78 -12.02 4.58
C LEU A 168 7.59 -11.06 4.49
N ASP A 169 7.13 -10.53 5.63
CA ASP A 169 6.12 -9.48 5.69
C ASP A 169 6.55 -8.27 4.87
N LEU A 170 5.59 -7.58 4.23
CA LEU A 170 5.84 -6.35 3.49
C LEU A 170 5.29 -5.17 4.26
N ARG A 171 6.09 -4.11 4.31
CA ARG A 171 5.73 -2.83 4.92
C ARG A 171 5.81 -1.70 3.91
N THR A 172 5.16 -0.59 4.25
CA THR A 172 5.25 0.64 3.50
C THR A 172 5.31 1.86 4.41
N ASP A 173 5.82 2.97 3.90
CA ASP A 173 5.63 4.32 4.44
C ASP A 173 4.70 5.18 3.56
N GLY A 174 4.11 4.59 2.50
CA GLY A 174 3.33 5.30 1.48
C GLY A 174 4.16 5.79 0.28
N ARG A 175 5.50 5.69 0.31
CA ARG A 175 6.41 6.00 -0.80
C ARG A 175 7.30 4.80 -1.18
N TRP A 176 7.76 4.07 -0.18
CA TRP A 176 8.53 2.85 -0.28
C TRP A 176 7.70 1.65 0.16
N ILE A 177 7.98 0.51 -0.44
CA ILE A 177 7.59 -0.81 0.04
C ILE A 177 8.88 -1.56 0.33
N TRP A 178 9.01 -2.18 1.49
CA TRP A 178 10.16 -3.02 1.82
C TRP A 178 9.70 -4.30 2.52
N PRO A 179 10.41 -5.42 2.30
CA PRO A 179 10.23 -6.60 3.11
C PRO A 179 10.85 -6.40 4.50
N ASP A 180 10.26 -7.03 5.52
CA ASP A 180 10.81 -7.03 6.89
C ASP A 180 12.17 -7.71 6.98
N MET A 181 12.56 -8.44 5.93
CA MET A 181 13.93 -8.86 5.66
C MET A 181 14.95 -7.71 5.76
N VAL A 182 14.63 -6.50 5.26
CA VAL A 182 15.52 -5.33 5.38
C VAL A 182 15.73 -4.98 6.86
N THR A 183 14.64 -4.95 7.64
CA THR A 183 14.68 -4.71 9.09
C THR A 183 15.47 -5.80 9.81
N TYR A 184 15.34 -7.07 9.39
CA TYR A 184 16.07 -8.20 9.96
C TYR A 184 17.58 -8.06 9.72
N TYR A 185 18.03 -7.87 8.48
CA TYR A 185 19.45 -7.78 8.16
C TYR A 185 20.13 -6.56 8.79
N LEU A 186 19.42 -5.43 8.90
CA LEU A 186 19.91 -4.28 9.64
C LEU A 186 20.06 -4.57 11.15
N ARG A 187 19.11 -5.28 11.74
CA ARG A 187 19.13 -5.58 13.17
C ARG A 187 20.23 -6.57 13.53
N GLU A 188 20.30 -7.67 12.77
CA GLU A 188 21.15 -8.80 13.11
C GLU A 188 22.58 -8.62 12.61
N HIS A 189 22.74 -8.10 11.39
CA HIS A 189 24.01 -8.03 10.70
C HIS A 189 24.51 -6.58 10.53
N GLY A 190 23.72 -5.58 10.90
CA GLY A 190 24.06 -4.17 10.70
C GLY A 190 24.02 -3.73 9.24
N LEU A 191 23.53 -4.55 8.32
CA LEU A 191 23.53 -4.25 6.88
C LEU A 191 22.53 -3.14 6.58
N ALA A 192 23.01 -2.07 5.95
CA ALA A 192 22.20 -0.91 5.65
C ALA A 192 21.09 -1.24 4.63
N PRO A 193 19.94 -0.57 4.66
CA PRO A 193 19.00 -0.60 3.54
C PRO A 193 19.64 -0.06 2.26
N GLU A 194 18.99 -0.27 1.11
CA GLU A 194 19.48 0.31 -0.14
C GLU A 194 19.70 1.84 -0.03
N PRO A 195 20.70 2.41 -0.75
CA PRO A 195 21.17 3.77 -0.51
C PRO A 195 20.08 4.84 -0.59
N ASP A 196 19.15 4.72 -1.53
CA ASP A 196 18.09 5.71 -1.73
C ASP A 196 17.04 5.65 -0.61
N LEU A 197 16.67 4.44 -0.17
CA LEU A 197 15.79 4.27 0.98
C LEU A 197 16.47 4.81 2.24
N LEU A 198 17.74 4.48 2.45
CA LEU A 198 18.51 4.97 3.59
C LEU A 198 18.61 6.50 3.60
N ALA A 199 18.81 7.13 2.44
CA ALA A 199 18.85 8.59 2.31
C ALA A 199 17.49 9.22 2.67
N ASP A 200 16.39 8.65 2.18
CA ASP A 200 15.03 9.10 2.52
C ASP A 200 14.76 8.95 4.04
N ILE A 201 15.17 7.84 4.65
CA ILE A 201 15.03 7.60 6.10
C ILE A 201 15.81 8.63 6.90
N ARG A 202 17.08 8.87 6.55
CA ARG A 202 17.94 9.84 7.25
C ARG A 202 17.41 11.28 7.13
N ALA A 203 16.69 11.60 6.05
CA ALA A 203 16.06 12.90 5.86
C ALA A 203 14.72 13.03 6.62
N ALA A 204 14.13 11.93 7.08
CA ALA A 204 12.86 11.94 7.78
C ALA A 204 12.99 12.47 9.22
N ALA A 205 12.16 13.45 9.57
CA ALA A 205 12.16 14.02 10.92
C ALA A 205 11.50 13.09 11.96
N ALA A 206 10.64 12.16 11.52
CA ALA A 206 9.91 11.25 12.36
C ALA A 206 9.64 9.92 11.63
N PRO A 207 9.33 8.84 12.36
CA PRO A 207 8.87 7.60 11.75
C PRO A 207 7.59 7.81 10.93
N PRO A 208 7.35 6.99 9.89
CA PRO A 208 6.23 7.19 8.99
C PRO A 208 4.89 6.92 9.70
N ALA A 209 3.93 7.80 9.45
CA ALA A 209 2.52 7.58 9.77
C ALA A 209 1.77 7.35 8.46
N VAL A 210 1.57 6.09 8.10
CA VAL A 210 0.96 5.74 6.82
C VAL A 210 -0.55 5.95 6.90
N ASP A 211 -1.06 6.72 5.95
CA ASP A 211 -2.49 6.93 5.84
C ASP A 211 -3.18 5.79 5.06
N PRO A 212 -4.51 5.69 5.14
CA PRO A 212 -5.31 4.77 4.35
C PRO A 212 -5.04 4.74 2.84
N VAL A 213 -4.51 5.82 2.27
CA VAL A 213 -4.21 5.96 0.84
C VAL A 213 -2.89 5.28 0.52
N GLY A 214 -1.84 5.52 1.30
CA GLY A 214 -0.53 4.88 1.17
C GLY A 214 -0.63 3.36 1.24
N GLU A 215 -1.36 2.82 2.22
CA GLU A 215 -1.63 1.38 2.33
C GLU A 215 -2.32 0.81 1.08
N HIS A 216 -3.37 1.50 0.60
CA HIS A 216 -4.15 1.06 -0.55
C HIS A 216 -3.31 1.03 -1.83
N ARG A 217 -2.52 2.08 -2.04
CA ARG A 217 -1.63 2.18 -3.20
C ARG A 217 -0.54 1.11 -3.16
N ALA A 218 0.02 0.84 -1.99
CA ALA A 218 1.02 -0.21 -1.80
C ALA A 218 0.48 -1.59 -2.17
N LEU A 219 -0.71 -1.94 -1.65
CA LEU A 219 -1.39 -3.19 -2.02
C LEU A 219 -1.67 -3.27 -3.53
N ALA A 220 -2.19 -2.19 -4.13
CA ALA A 220 -2.49 -2.15 -5.55
C ALA A 220 -1.23 -2.33 -6.42
N ALA A 221 -0.09 -1.77 -6.00
CA ALA A 221 1.19 -1.93 -6.70
C ALA A 221 1.70 -3.39 -6.63
N LEU A 222 1.55 -4.05 -5.47
CA LEU A 222 1.96 -5.45 -5.28
C LEU A 222 1.13 -6.43 -6.11
N PHE A 223 -0.18 -6.21 -6.24
CA PHE A 223 -1.00 -7.01 -7.17
C PHE A 223 -0.64 -6.73 -8.63
N GLN A 224 -0.33 -5.48 -8.98
CA GLN A 224 0.05 -5.11 -10.36
C GLN A 224 1.39 -5.73 -10.79
N SER A 225 2.36 -5.86 -9.87
CA SER A 225 3.67 -6.46 -10.17
C SER A 225 3.64 -7.99 -10.24
N GLY A 226 2.54 -8.63 -9.82
CA GLY A 226 2.46 -10.09 -9.66
C GLY A 226 3.17 -10.61 -8.40
N ALA A 227 3.69 -9.72 -7.54
CA ALA A 227 4.20 -10.11 -6.22
C ALA A 227 3.09 -10.70 -5.33
N LEU A 228 1.84 -10.32 -5.58
CA LEU A 228 0.67 -10.96 -5.02
C LEU A 228 -0.18 -11.59 -6.12
N SER A 229 -0.50 -12.86 -5.90
CA SER A 229 -1.55 -13.54 -6.64
C SER A 229 -2.90 -13.16 -6.02
N PRO A 230 -3.90 -12.77 -6.83
CA PRO A 230 -5.26 -12.71 -6.34
C PRO A 230 -5.67 -14.11 -5.85
N ALA A 231 -6.44 -14.18 -4.77
CA ALA A 231 -6.94 -15.46 -4.27
C ALA A 231 -7.65 -16.17 -5.43
N GLY A 232 -7.20 -17.40 -5.72
CA GLY A 232 -7.59 -18.13 -6.91
C GLY A 232 -9.10 -18.23 -7.07
N SER A 233 -9.58 -17.94 -8.27
CA SER A 233 -10.81 -18.54 -8.81
C SER A 233 -10.58 -20.06 -8.87
N ALA A 234 -10.81 -20.74 -7.75
CA ALA A 234 -11.01 -22.18 -7.70
C ALA A 234 -12.47 -22.50 -7.99
#